data_AF-X1U599-F1
#
_entry.id   AF-X1U599-F1
#
_cell.length_a   1.000
_cell.length_b   1.000
_cell.length_c   1.000
_cell.angle_alpha   90.00
_cell.angle_beta   90.00
_cell.angle_gamma   90.00
#
_symmetry.space_group_name_H-M   'P 1'
#
loop_
_entity.id
_entity.type
_entity.pdbx_description
1 polymer ?
#
loop_
_entity_poly.entity_id
_entity_poly.type
_entity_poly.pdbx_seq_one_letter_code
_entity_poly.pdbx_strand_id
1 'polypeptide(L)'
;MQNCPLQGRWAVSVWSGQDGTDAEQALETCEAVTVDVAYYIDPDTQSWLRYFRGRPEISNLSTLNDLQGLIVLGSAEAPATPTPTPPDGDVFLYSRFVPPVVYSDGSSTTSLEVHTTGQGIEAVYLESGSLSFGQLYDDGSHGDHTAGDGVYTLSGITYPGPTLLWGTFSTYGFDARIVRVGGLEERQPLASLGVVLPGLSYPAVQLDARTSATTHAIFIVDDAGEIFPGFPITEVLCGKTNFIP
;
A
#
# COMPACT_ATOMS: atom_id res chain seq x y z
N MET A 1 25.39 5.81 18.39
CA MET A 1 24.87 5.08 17.22
C MET A 1 25.46 5.68 15.95
N GLN A 2 25.74 4.88 14.92
CA GLN A 2 26.26 5.36 13.63
C GLN A 2 25.13 5.49 12.61
N ASN A 3 25.17 6.55 11.79
CA ASN A 3 24.19 6.83 10.73
C ASN A 3 22.74 6.91 11.24
N CYS A 4 22.50 7.72 12.28
CA CYS A 4 21.16 7.98 12.80
C CYS A 4 20.21 8.50 11.72
N PRO A 5 18.89 8.26 11.85
CA PRO A 5 17.93 8.68 10.85
C PRO A 5 17.80 10.20 10.81
N LEU A 6 17.12 10.71 9.77
CA LEU A 6 16.59 12.07 9.76
C LEU A 6 15.13 12.03 10.25
N GLN A 7 14.61 13.20 10.64
CA GLN A 7 13.22 13.37 11.08
C GLN A 7 12.24 12.82 10.02
N GLY A 8 11.32 11.94 10.43
CA GLY A 8 10.33 11.30 9.56
C GLY A 8 10.91 10.41 8.46
N ARG A 9 12.18 9.98 8.57
CA ARG A 9 12.85 9.16 7.54
C ARG A 9 13.44 7.89 8.13
N TRP A 10 13.49 6.86 7.29
CA TRP A 10 14.17 5.61 7.55
C TRP A 10 15.66 5.72 7.28
N ALA A 11 16.47 5.04 8.09
CA ALA A 11 17.91 4.85 7.87
C ALA A 11 18.34 3.44 8.29
N VAL A 12 19.47 2.99 7.73
CA VAL A 12 20.20 1.83 8.24
C VAL A 12 21.26 2.35 9.21
N SER A 13 21.09 2.08 10.50
CA SER A 13 22.00 2.51 11.56
C SER A 13 22.76 1.33 12.15
N VAL A 14 23.91 1.60 12.77
CA VAL A 14 24.72 0.56 13.43
C VAL A 14 24.98 0.96 14.87
N TRP A 15 24.70 0.06 15.81
CA TRP A 15 25.13 0.26 17.20
C TRP A 15 26.64 0.03 17.28
N SER A 16 27.35 0.94 17.96
CA SER A 16 28.81 0.91 18.08
C SER A 16 29.26 1.09 19.54
N GLY A 17 28.45 0.60 20.47
CA GLY A 17 28.70 0.69 21.91
C GLY A 17 28.79 -0.70 22.54
N GLN A 18 28.57 -0.81 23.84
CA GLN A 18 28.73 -2.08 24.55
C GLN A 18 27.66 -3.11 24.16
N ASP A 19 28.04 -4.39 24.20
CA ASP A 19 27.11 -5.50 24.06
C ASP A 19 26.06 -5.51 25.17
N GLY A 20 24.85 -5.98 24.83
CA GLY A 20 23.74 -6.06 25.77
C GLY A 20 23.22 -4.71 26.27
N THR A 21 23.53 -3.60 25.58
CA THR A 21 22.98 -2.28 25.93
C THR A 21 21.48 -2.30 25.70
N ASP A 22 20.69 -1.77 26.63
CA ASP A 22 19.24 -1.62 26.47
C ASP A 22 18.90 -0.89 25.16
N ALA A 23 17.91 -1.38 24.43
CA ALA A 23 17.59 -0.85 23.10
C ALA A 23 17.13 0.61 23.13
N GLU A 24 16.33 1.02 24.13
CA GLU A 24 15.91 2.40 24.31
C GLU A 24 17.14 3.29 24.56
N GLN A 25 17.98 2.89 25.51
CA GLN A 25 19.21 3.61 25.84
C GLN A 25 20.15 3.75 24.63
N ALA A 26 20.31 2.70 23.83
CA ALA A 26 21.17 2.73 22.65
C ALA A 26 20.62 3.67 21.56
N LEU A 27 19.30 3.64 21.32
CA LEU A 27 18.62 4.48 20.33
C LEU A 27 18.57 5.96 20.75
N GLU A 28 18.54 6.26 22.05
CA GLU A 28 18.67 7.62 22.59
C GLU A 28 20.02 8.28 22.29
N THR A 29 21.04 7.52 21.87
CA THR A 29 22.33 8.10 21.44
C THR A 29 22.26 8.83 20.09
N CYS A 30 21.12 8.80 19.40
CA CYS A 30 20.87 9.65 18.24
C CYS A 30 20.50 11.08 18.68
N GLU A 31 21.49 11.95 18.85
CA GLU A 31 21.29 13.30 19.41
C GLU A 31 20.41 14.22 18.55
N ALA A 32 20.44 14.05 17.22
CA ALA A 32 19.75 14.96 16.29
C ALA A 32 18.27 14.62 16.06
N VAL A 33 17.83 13.41 16.39
CA VAL A 33 16.46 12.95 16.16
C VAL A 33 16.11 11.89 17.18
N THR A 34 14.88 11.90 17.67
CA THR A 34 14.41 10.76 18.45
C THR A 34 14.02 9.60 17.53
N VAL A 35 14.35 8.36 17.89
CA VAL A 35 13.92 7.18 17.15
C VAL A 35 12.57 6.68 17.67
N ASP A 36 11.59 6.56 16.78
CA ASP A 36 10.26 6.05 17.12
C ASP A 36 10.17 4.54 16.97
N VAL A 37 10.82 3.99 15.94
CA VAL A 37 10.77 2.56 15.59
C VAL A 37 12.16 2.07 15.19
N ALA A 38 12.52 0.86 15.62
CA ALA A 38 13.69 0.15 15.14
C ALA A 38 13.38 -1.32 14.84
N TYR A 39 13.95 -1.85 13.76
CA TYR A 39 13.86 -3.26 13.39
C TYR A 39 15.25 -3.87 13.22
N TYR A 40 15.35 -5.15 13.60
CA TYR A 40 16.53 -5.98 13.45
C TYR A 40 16.14 -7.37 12.98
N ILE A 41 16.93 -7.97 12.10
CA ILE A 41 16.80 -9.38 11.73
C ILE A 41 17.82 -10.15 12.56
N ASP A 42 17.35 -11.00 13.45
CA ASP A 42 18.20 -11.94 14.19
C ASP A 42 18.82 -12.95 13.19
N PRO A 43 20.15 -13.00 13.04
CA PRO A 43 20.80 -13.85 12.05
C PRO A 43 20.66 -15.34 12.37
N ASP A 44 20.47 -15.72 13.62
CA ASP A 44 20.37 -17.12 14.02
C ASP A 44 18.96 -17.65 13.79
N THR A 45 17.94 -16.84 14.13
CA THR A 45 16.53 -17.25 14.04
C THR A 45 15.82 -16.76 12.77
N GLN A 46 16.46 -15.87 12.01
CA GLN A 46 15.87 -15.16 10.86
C GLN A 46 14.56 -14.43 11.20
N SER A 47 14.34 -14.14 12.48
CA SER A 47 13.14 -13.50 12.98
C SER A 47 13.33 -11.98 13.09
N TRP A 48 12.25 -11.24 12.84
CA TRP A 48 12.23 -9.80 13.05
C TRP A 48 12.04 -9.47 14.53
N LEU A 49 13.01 -8.75 15.09
CA LEU A 49 12.90 -8.07 16.37
C LEU A 49 12.57 -6.60 16.12
N ARG A 50 11.79 -6.00 17.01
CA ARG A 50 11.28 -4.64 16.88
C ARG A 50 11.27 -3.89 18.21
N TYR A 51 11.52 -2.60 18.13
CA TYR A 51 11.39 -1.64 19.22
C TYR A 51 10.44 -0.54 18.77
N PHE A 52 9.50 -0.17 19.65
CA PHE A 52 8.59 0.95 19.49
C PHE A 52 8.69 1.83 20.74
N ARG A 53 9.05 3.10 20.55
CA ARG A 53 9.21 4.04 21.65
C ARG A 53 7.93 4.18 22.47
N GLY A 54 8.05 4.03 23.80
CA GLY A 54 6.92 4.14 24.72
C GLY A 54 5.87 3.03 24.59
N ARG A 55 6.15 1.95 23.86
CA ARG A 55 5.25 0.82 23.59
C ARG A 55 5.93 -0.53 23.92
N PRO A 56 6.31 -0.77 25.19
CA PRO A 56 7.01 -2.00 25.58
C PRO A 56 6.17 -3.27 25.31
N GLU A 57 4.84 -3.17 25.29
CA GLU A 57 3.92 -4.29 25.09
C GLU A 57 3.98 -4.93 23.69
N ILE A 58 4.47 -4.18 22.69
CA ILE A 58 4.67 -4.68 21.31
C ILE A 58 6.13 -4.73 20.90
N SER A 59 7.06 -4.33 21.78
CA SER A 59 8.50 -4.35 21.55
C SER A 59 9.10 -5.67 22.02
N ASN A 60 9.95 -6.27 21.19
CA ASN A 60 10.68 -7.51 21.52
C ASN A 60 12.20 -7.42 21.21
N LEU A 61 12.68 -6.28 20.73
CA LEU A 61 14.10 -5.94 20.66
C LEU A 61 14.51 -5.26 21.97
N SER A 62 15.02 -6.03 22.93
CA SER A 62 15.34 -5.53 24.27
C SER A 62 16.75 -4.97 24.41
N THR A 63 17.72 -5.52 23.68
CA THR A 63 19.14 -5.14 23.81
C THR A 63 19.83 -5.10 22.45
N LEU A 64 20.87 -4.27 22.32
CA LEU A 64 21.73 -4.17 21.15
C LEU A 64 23.17 -4.59 21.48
N ASN A 65 23.79 -5.26 20.51
CA ASN A 65 25.19 -5.67 20.53
C ASN A 65 26.06 -4.79 19.62
N ASP A 66 27.34 -4.69 19.93
CA ASP A 66 28.30 -3.95 19.11
C ASP A 66 28.25 -4.45 17.66
N LEU A 67 28.32 -3.51 16.72
CA LEU A 67 28.18 -3.72 15.29
C LEU A 67 26.83 -4.28 14.83
N GLN A 68 25.80 -4.31 15.69
CA GLN A 68 24.45 -4.70 15.28
C GLN A 68 23.84 -3.62 14.37
N GLY A 69 23.49 -4.02 13.14
CA GLY A 69 22.83 -3.16 12.15
C GLY A 69 21.31 -3.18 12.28
N LEU A 70 20.66 -2.02 12.23
CA LEU A 70 19.22 -1.84 12.41
C LEU A 70 18.62 -1.00 11.28
N ILE A 71 17.32 -1.19 11.03
CA ILE A 71 16.50 -0.27 10.24
C ILE A 71 15.71 0.60 11.22
N VAL A 72 15.95 1.91 11.22
CA VAL A 72 15.40 2.83 12.23
C VAL A 72 14.62 3.97 11.58
N LEU A 73 13.52 4.39 12.22
CA LEU A 73 12.70 5.53 11.82
C LEU A 73 12.87 6.68 12.81
N GLY A 74 13.34 7.82 12.31
CA GLY A 74 13.34 9.06 13.08
C GLY A 74 11.93 9.61 13.25
N SER A 75 11.61 10.08 14.45
CA SER A 75 10.32 10.66 14.78
C SER A 75 9.99 11.81 13.86
N ALA A 76 8.77 11.88 13.37
CA ALA A 76 8.29 13.04 12.62
C ALA A 76 8.02 14.19 13.60
N GLU A 77 8.18 15.44 13.15
CA GLU A 77 7.63 16.56 13.93
C GLU A 77 6.12 16.33 14.07
N ALA A 78 5.59 16.45 15.28
CA ALA A 78 4.15 16.50 15.45
C ALA A 78 3.64 17.64 14.55
N PRO A 79 2.64 17.39 13.68
CA PRO A 79 2.08 18.44 12.85
C PRO A 79 1.65 19.59 13.76
N ALA A 80 2.06 20.81 13.44
CA ALA A 80 1.46 21.99 14.06
C ALA A 80 -0.06 21.88 13.94
N THR A 81 -0.78 22.03 15.05
CA THR A 81 -2.24 22.01 15.08
C THR A 81 -2.76 22.96 13.98
N PRO A 82 -3.46 22.46 12.95
CA PRO A 82 -3.77 23.30 11.80
C PRO A 82 -4.84 24.33 12.16
N THR A 83 -4.57 25.59 11.85
CA THR A 83 -5.60 26.63 11.69
C THR A 83 -6.40 26.30 10.42
N PRO A 84 -7.75 26.21 10.46
CA PRO A 84 -8.55 25.80 9.31
C PRO A 84 -8.43 26.83 8.20
N THR A 85 -7.64 26.50 7.18
CA THR A 85 -7.57 27.15 5.88
C THR A 85 -8.12 26.12 4.89
N PRO A 86 -9.02 26.47 3.94
CA PRO A 86 -9.43 25.53 2.91
C PRO A 86 -8.17 25.05 2.20
N PRO A 87 -7.85 23.74 2.19
CA PRO A 87 -6.55 23.30 1.75
C PRO A 87 -6.47 23.39 0.23
N ASP A 88 -5.62 24.30 -0.26
CA ASP A 88 -5.03 24.28 -1.60
C ASP A 88 -4.05 23.09 -1.79
N GLY A 89 -4.05 22.10 -0.88
CA GLY A 89 -3.22 20.90 -0.96
C GLY A 89 -3.86 19.77 -1.76
N ASP A 90 -3.06 18.84 -2.28
CA ASP A 90 -3.52 17.60 -2.93
C ASP A 90 -4.43 16.81 -1.96
N VAL A 91 -5.64 16.45 -2.39
CA VAL A 91 -6.60 15.67 -1.59
C VAL A 91 -6.49 14.17 -1.87
N PHE A 92 -5.92 13.78 -3.00
CA PHE A 92 -5.69 12.39 -3.38
C PHE A 92 -4.42 11.84 -2.73
N LEU A 93 -4.52 10.67 -2.11
CA LEU A 93 -3.39 9.97 -1.53
C LEU A 93 -2.97 8.81 -2.43
N TYR A 94 -3.86 7.84 -2.62
CA TYR A 94 -3.62 6.66 -3.45
C TYR A 94 -4.92 5.98 -3.87
N SER A 95 -4.82 4.97 -4.73
CA SER A 95 -5.94 4.12 -5.13
C SER A 95 -5.51 2.65 -5.20
N ARG A 96 -6.50 1.75 -5.10
CA ARG A 96 -6.30 0.31 -5.28
C ARG A 96 -7.54 -0.39 -5.83
N PHE A 97 -7.31 -1.37 -6.69
CA PHE A 97 -8.34 -2.31 -7.13
C PHE A 97 -8.28 -3.60 -6.31
N VAL A 98 -9.45 -4.16 -5.98
CA VAL A 98 -9.60 -5.38 -5.18
C VAL A 98 -10.64 -6.31 -5.81
N PRO A 99 -10.24 -7.40 -6.49
CA PRO A 99 -8.87 -7.72 -6.89
C PRO A 99 -8.37 -6.79 -8.02
N PRO A 100 -7.04 -6.57 -8.17
CA PRO A 100 -6.49 -5.74 -9.24
C PRO A 100 -6.41 -6.43 -10.61
N VAL A 101 -6.93 -7.65 -10.72
CA VAL A 101 -7.11 -8.37 -11.99
C VAL A 101 -8.48 -9.05 -12.00
N VAL A 102 -9.20 -8.96 -13.12
CA VAL A 102 -10.48 -9.66 -13.34
C VAL A 102 -10.49 -10.38 -14.69
N TYR A 103 -11.32 -11.40 -14.82
CA TYR A 103 -11.60 -12.01 -16.13
C TYR A 103 -12.53 -11.14 -16.97
N SER A 104 -12.36 -11.16 -18.29
CA SER A 104 -13.28 -10.53 -19.24
C SER A 104 -14.53 -11.37 -19.55
N ASP A 105 -15.00 -12.16 -18.59
CA ASP A 105 -16.19 -13.01 -18.68
C ASP A 105 -17.51 -12.23 -18.51
N GLY A 106 -17.44 -10.97 -18.07
CA GLY A 106 -18.61 -10.15 -17.73
C GLY A 106 -19.27 -10.52 -16.40
N SER A 107 -18.75 -11.49 -15.66
CA SER A 107 -19.22 -11.90 -14.33
C SER A 107 -18.22 -11.65 -13.21
N SER A 108 -16.93 -11.63 -13.53
CA SER A 108 -15.86 -11.30 -12.60
C SER A 108 -15.88 -9.80 -12.30
N THR A 109 -15.95 -9.48 -11.01
CA THR A 109 -16.06 -8.11 -10.52
C THR A 109 -14.82 -7.71 -9.72
N THR A 110 -14.48 -6.43 -9.77
CA THR A 110 -13.55 -5.79 -8.84
C THR A 110 -14.23 -4.65 -8.08
N SER A 111 -13.58 -4.20 -7.01
CA SER A 111 -13.88 -2.96 -6.32
C SER A 111 -12.72 -1.99 -6.49
N LEU A 112 -13.00 -0.71 -6.63
CA LEU A 112 -11.99 0.35 -6.57
C LEU A 112 -12.15 1.09 -5.25
N GLU A 113 -11.03 1.32 -4.57
CA GLU A 113 -10.92 2.26 -3.47
C GLU A 113 -10.03 3.44 -3.86
N VAL A 114 -10.48 4.66 -3.55
CA VAL A 114 -9.72 5.91 -3.68
C VAL A 114 -9.56 6.51 -2.30
N HIS A 115 -8.31 6.55 -1.83
CA HIS A 115 -7.93 7.04 -0.52
C HIS A 115 -7.58 8.52 -0.61
N THR A 116 -8.17 9.30 0.27
CA THR A 116 -8.07 10.76 0.26
C THR A 116 -7.78 11.31 1.65
N THR A 117 -7.60 12.62 1.77
CA THR A 117 -7.50 13.28 3.08
C THR A 117 -8.84 13.35 3.84
N GLY A 118 -9.96 12.99 3.19
CA GLY A 118 -11.32 13.11 3.73
C GLY A 118 -11.82 14.55 3.88
N GLN A 119 -11.03 15.56 3.51
CA GLN A 119 -11.36 16.97 3.71
C GLN A 119 -11.65 17.68 2.40
N GLY A 120 -12.76 18.43 2.36
CA GLY A 120 -13.07 19.31 1.23
C GLY A 120 -13.44 18.58 -0.06
N ILE A 121 -13.90 17.33 0.03
CA ILE A 121 -14.35 16.52 -1.12
C ILE A 121 -15.86 16.51 -1.16
N GLU A 122 -16.43 16.75 -2.34
CA GLU A 122 -17.86 16.71 -2.61
C GLU A 122 -18.26 15.40 -3.31
N ALA A 123 -17.45 14.94 -4.28
CA ALA A 123 -17.68 13.68 -4.98
C ALA A 123 -16.40 13.13 -5.61
N VAL A 124 -16.34 11.81 -5.78
CA VAL A 124 -15.27 11.11 -6.51
C VAL A 124 -15.90 10.25 -7.60
N TYR A 125 -15.37 10.30 -8.81
CA TYR A 125 -15.86 9.54 -9.96
C TYR A 125 -14.76 8.70 -10.59
N LEU A 126 -15.12 7.51 -11.06
CA LEU A 126 -14.25 6.63 -11.84
C LEU A 126 -14.47 6.84 -13.33
N GLU A 127 -13.38 7.15 -14.05
CA GLU A 127 -13.38 7.36 -15.49
C GLU A 127 -12.25 6.57 -16.16
N SER A 128 -12.42 6.24 -17.44
CA SER A 128 -11.35 5.70 -18.31
C SER A 128 -11.56 6.23 -19.72
N GLY A 129 -10.73 7.22 -20.12
CA GLY A 129 -10.93 7.93 -21.38
C GLY A 129 -12.30 8.59 -21.45
N SER A 130 -13.14 8.18 -22.42
CA SER A 130 -14.52 8.68 -22.57
C SER A 130 -15.57 7.89 -21.78
N LEU A 131 -15.18 6.83 -21.08
CA LEU A 131 -16.08 5.99 -20.30
C LEU A 131 -16.16 6.50 -18.85
N SER A 132 -17.37 6.61 -18.33
CA SER A 132 -17.63 6.87 -16.91
C SER A 132 -18.25 5.63 -16.29
N PHE A 133 -17.63 5.14 -15.21
CA PHE A 133 -18.08 3.96 -14.49
C PHE A 133 -19.06 4.32 -13.36
N GLY A 134 -19.02 5.57 -12.90
CA GLY A 134 -19.92 6.09 -11.88
C GLY A 134 -19.18 6.81 -10.75
N GLN A 135 -19.96 7.18 -9.74
CA GLN A 135 -19.48 7.78 -8.50
C GLN A 135 -19.00 6.70 -7.53
N LEU A 136 -17.95 7.02 -6.77
CA LEU A 136 -17.48 6.27 -5.60
C LEU A 136 -18.05 6.92 -4.32
N TYR A 137 -18.23 6.13 -3.26
CA TYR A 137 -18.93 6.53 -2.04
C TYR A 137 -18.09 6.27 -0.79
N ASP A 138 -18.16 7.20 0.17
CA ASP A 138 -17.57 7.14 1.51
C ASP A 138 -18.74 7.25 2.55
N ASP A 139 -19.69 6.32 2.43
CA ASP A 139 -20.99 6.34 3.12
C ASP A 139 -21.38 5.01 3.80
N GLY A 140 -20.45 4.06 3.88
CA GLY A 140 -20.67 2.70 4.40
C GLY A 140 -21.45 1.79 3.46
N SER A 141 -21.54 2.14 2.17
CA SER A 141 -22.22 1.37 1.13
C SER A 141 -21.36 1.25 -0.15
N HIS A 142 -21.86 0.56 -1.18
CA HIS A 142 -21.13 0.36 -2.45
C HIS A 142 -19.73 -0.26 -2.31
N GLY A 143 -19.50 -1.02 -1.24
CA GLY A 143 -18.21 -1.61 -0.91
C GLY A 143 -17.40 -0.85 0.14
N ASP A 144 -17.83 0.35 0.51
CA ASP A 144 -17.20 1.11 1.58
C ASP A 144 -17.51 0.46 2.95
N HIS A 145 -16.45 0.24 3.72
CA HIS A 145 -16.50 -0.40 5.01
C HIS A 145 -16.77 0.57 6.16
N THR A 146 -16.31 1.83 6.06
CA THR A 146 -16.40 2.81 7.17
C THR A 146 -16.75 4.18 6.63
N ALA A 147 -18.01 4.58 6.79
CA ALA A 147 -18.49 5.88 6.35
C ALA A 147 -17.69 7.06 6.96
N GLY A 148 -17.27 7.99 6.11
CA GLY A 148 -16.59 9.24 6.47
C GLY A 148 -15.13 9.08 6.86
N ASP A 149 -14.47 7.98 6.46
CA ASP A 149 -13.06 7.73 6.73
C ASP A 149 -12.11 8.28 5.63
N GLY A 150 -12.68 8.85 4.57
CA GLY A 150 -11.94 9.39 3.44
C GLY A 150 -11.61 8.35 2.37
N VAL A 151 -12.17 7.14 2.46
CA VAL A 151 -12.03 6.05 1.48
C VAL A 151 -13.29 5.95 0.63
N TYR A 152 -13.18 6.39 -0.62
CA TYR A 152 -14.29 6.34 -1.57
C TYR A 152 -14.25 5.03 -2.33
N THR A 153 -15.34 4.27 -2.28
CA THR A 153 -15.40 2.91 -2.84
C THR A 153 -16.47 2.76 -3.92
N LEU A 154 -16.17 1.96 -4.95
CA LEU A 154 -17.14 1.45 -5.92
C LEU A 154 -16.89 -0.04 -6.17
N SER A 155 -17.80 -0.88 -5.69
CA SER A 155 -17.81 -2.33 -5.94
C SER A 155 -18.59 -2.73 -7.19
N GLY A 156 -18.36 -3.97 -7.64
CA GLY A 156 -19.12 -4.57 -8.73
C GLY A 156 -18.70 -4.09 -10.12
N ILE A 157 -17.50 -3.52 -10.24
CA ILE A 157 -16.95 -3.06 -11.50
C ILE A 157 -16.68 -4.29 -12.37
N THR A 158 -17.34 -4.36 -13.52
CA THR A 158 -17.09 -5.36 -14.56
C THR A 158 -16.50 -4.67 -15.78
N TYR A 159 -15.69 -5.40 -16.55
CA TYR A 159 -15.10 -4.90 -17.79
C TYR A 159 -15.42 -5.84 -18.96
N PRO A 160 -16.62 -5.74 -19.57
CA PRO A 160 -17.00 -6.58 -20.68
C PRO A 160 -16.25 -6.14 -21.96
N GLY A 161 -15.66 -7.11 -22.66
CA GLY A 161 -15.18 -6.92 -24.03
C GLY A 161 -13.95 -6.01 -24.23
N PRO A 162 -12.85 -6.19 -23.47
CA PRO A 162 -11.59 -5.53 -23.80
C PRO A 162 -11.06 -5.98 -25.17
N THR A 163 -10.56 -5.03 -25.97
CA THR A 163 -9.56 -5.35 -27.01
C THR A 163 -8.30 -5.81 -26.30
N LEU A 164 -8.08 -7.12 -26.22
CA LEU A 164 -6.94 -7.67 -25.51
C LEU A 164 -5.67 -7.47 -26.32
N LEU A 165 -4.66 -6.88 -25.69
CA LEU A 165 -3.33 -6.82 -26.25
C LEU A 165 -2.81 -8.27 -26.36
N TRP A 166 -2.42 -8.64 -27.58
CA TRP A 166 -1.83 -9.96 -27.88
C TRP A 166 -2.78 -11.14 -27.59
N GLY A 167 -4.09 -10.86 -27.52
CA GLY A 167 -5.13 -11.87 -27.42
C GLY A 167 -5.16 -12.64 -26.11
N THR A 168 -4.54 -12.16 -25.03
CA THR A 168 -4.53 -12.88 -23.73
C THR A 168 -4.76 -11.97 -22.52
N PHE A 169 -4.12 -10.81 -22.43
CA PHE A 169 -4.32 -9.88 -21.32
C PHE A 169 -4.30 -8.43 -21.81
N SER A 170 -4.84 -7.52 -21.01
CA SER A 170 -4.68 -6.08 -21.19
C SER A 170 -4.62 -5.39 -19.84
N THR A 171 -3.95 -4.25 -19.77
CA THR A 171 -3.99 -3.35 -18.62
C THR A 171 -4.77 -2.10 -19.02
N TYR A 172 -5.70 -1.70 -18.16
CA TYR A 172 -6.51 -0.50 -18.37
C TYR A 172 -6.16 0.55 -17.34
N GLY A 173 -5.78 1.73 -17.83
CA GLY A 173 -5.63 2.92 -17.00
C GLY A 173 -6.98 3.56 -16.69
N PHE A 174 -7.11 4.08 -15.49
CA PHE A 174 -8.29 4.80 -15.01
C PHE A 174 -7.85 6.14 -14.44
N ASP A 175 -8.79 7.08 -14.40
CA ASP A 175 -8.65 8.36 -13.73
C ASP A 175 -9.73 8.48 -12.66
N ALA A 176 -9.38 9.01 -11.48
CA ALA A 176 -10.34 9.54 -10.54
C ALA A 176 -10.55 11.01 -10.86
N ARG A 177 -11.80 11.40 -11.08
CA ARG A 177 -12.21 12.81 -11.06
C ARG A 177 -12.74 13.13 -9.67
N ILE A 178 -11.98 13.94 -8.93
CA ILE A 178 -12.31 14.38 -7.58
C ILE A 178 -12.88 15.79 -7.68
N VAL A 179 -14.14 15.94 -7.28
CA VAL A 179 -14.83 17.22 -7.16
C VAL A 179 -14.69 17.68 -5.72
N ARG A 180 -14.07 18.84 -5.52
CA ARG A 180 -13.90 19.47 -4.22
C ARG A 180 -15.06 20.41 -3.90
N VAL A 181 -15.25 20.69 -2.62
CA VAL A 181 -16.21 21.69 -2.14
C VAL A 181 -15.95 23.02 -2.85
N GLY A 182 -16.99 23.57 -3.48
CA GLY A 182 -16.89 24.77 -4.32
C GLY A 182 -16.71 24.48 -5.80
N GLY A 183 -16.76 23.21 -6.22
CA GLY A 183 -16.79 22.77 -7.62
C GLY A 183 -15.43 22.70 -8.31
N LEU A 184 -14.32 22.81 -7.58
CA LEU A 184 -12.98 22.62 -8.15
C LEU A 184 -12.77 21.14 -8.48
N GLU A 185 -12.40 20.83 -9.71
CA GLU A 185 -12.16 19.45 -10.15
C GLU A 185 -10.66 19.14 -10.28
N GLU A 186 -10.26 17.96 -9.81
CA GLU A 186 -8.92 17.40 -9.98
C GLU A 186 -9.03 16.03 -10.65
N ARG A 187 -8.21 15.77 -11.68
CA ARG A 187 -8.07 14.43 -12.27
C ARG A 187 -6.78 13.79 -11.78
N GLN A 188 -6.87 12.55 -11.33
CA GLN A 188 -5.73 11.79 -10.82
C GLN A 188 -5.63 10.45 -11.54
N PRO A 189 -4.47 10.12 -12.15
CA PRO A 189 -4.27 8.80 -12.72
C PRO A 189 -4.27 7.76 -11.59
N LEU A 190 -5.04 6.69 -11.76
CA LEU A 190 -5.22 5.63 -10.78
C LEU A 190 -4.34 4.41 -11.06
N ALA A 191 -4.39 3.44 -10.14
CA ALA A 191 -3.91 2.09 -10.40
C ALA A 191 -4.54 1.52 -11.68
N SER A 192 -3.79 0.68 -12.39
CA SER A 192 -4.31 -0.01 -13.57
C SER A 192 -5.05 -1.28 -13.17
N LEU A 193 -6.17 -1.58 -13.83
CA LEU A 193 -6.85 -2.86 -13.72
C LEU A 193 -6.29 -3.82 -14.77
N GLY A 194 -5.83 -4.99 -14.34
CA GLY A 194 -5.54 -6.09 -15.25
C GLY A 194 -6.84 -6.76 -15.69
N VAL A 195 -6.98 -7.04 -16.99
CA VAL A 195 -8.09 -7.82 -17.52
C VAL A 195 -7.55 -8.97 -18.36
N VAL A 196 -7.96 -10.20 -18.05
CA VAL A 196 -7.46 -11.43 -18.67
C VAL A 196 -8.60 -12.22 -19.32
N LEU A 197 -8.31 -12.99 -20.38
CA LEU A 197 -9.31 -13.88 -20.95
C LEU A 197 -9.74 -14.98 -19.98
N PRO A 198 -11.04 -15.35 -20.00
CA PRO A 198 -11.49 -16.57 -19.37
C PRO A 198 -10.73 -17.79 -19.90
N GLY A 199 -10.36 -18.71 -19.01
CA GLY A 199 -9.70 -19.97 -19.39
C GLY A 199 -8.20 -19.88 -19.71
N LEU A 200 -7.57 -18.72 -19.49
CA LEU A 200 -6.10 -18.64 -19.47
C LEU A 200 -5.54 -19.38 -18.27
N SER A 201 -4.73 -20.39 -18.55
CA SER A 201 -3.79 -20.97 -17.59
C SER A 201 -2.39 -20.54 -18.00
N TYR A 202 -1.61 -20.07 -17.03
CA TYR A 202 -0.21 -19.71 -17.24
C TYR A 202 0.65 -20.86 -16.78
N PRO A 203 1.57 -21.38 -17.63
CA PRO A 203 2.50 -22.42 -17.21
C PRO A 203 3.30 -21.96 -16.00
N ALA A 204 3.09 -22.63 -14.87
CA ALA A 204 3.83 -22.40 -13.65
C ALA A 204 5.08 -23.26 -13.64
N VAL A 205 6.17 -22.71 -13.11
CA VAL A 205 7.32 -23.50 -12.67
C VAL A 205 7.24 -23.59 -11.15
N GLN A 206 7.23 -24.81 -10.64
CA GLN A 206 7.39 -25.06 -9.22
C GLN A 206 8.80 -24.64 -8.80
N LEU A 207 8.88 -23.64 -7.91
CA LEU A 207 10.13 -23.13 -7.35
C LEU A 207 10.54 -23.95 -6.12
N ASP A 208 9.57 -24.35 -5.30
CA ASP A 208 9.75 -25.24 -4.15
C ASP A 208 8.46 -26.00 -3.78
N ALA A 209 8.46 -26.71 -2.65
CA ALA A 209 7.35 -27.54 -2.20
C ALA A 209 6.01 -26.79 -1.98
N ARG A 210 6.01 -25.45 -1.93
CA ARG A 210 4.82 -24.63 -1.68
C ARG A 210 4.65 -23.45 -2.64
N THR A 211 5.62 -23.24 -3.52
CA THR A 211 5.69 -22.03 -4.34
C THR A 211 5.82 -22.41 -5.81
N SER A 212 4.87 -21.95 -6.63
CA SER A 212 4.98 -21.97 -8.09
C SER A 212 4.83 -20.56 -8.63
N ALA A 213 5.55 -20.25 -9.71
CA ALA A 213 5.54 -18.94 -10.34
C ALA A 213 5.46 -19.06 -11.85
N THR A 214 4.75 -18.13 -12.50
CA THR A 214 4.69 -18.06 -13.96
C THR A 214 5.85 -17.22 -14.51
N THR A 215 6.13 -17.39 -15.81
CA THR A 215 7.18 -16.64 -16.50
C THR A 215 6.77 -15.21 -16.90
N HIS A 216 5.47 -14.88 -16.85
CA HIS A 216 4.92 -13.62 -17.37
C HIS A 216 3.89 -13.07 -16.36
N ALA A 217 4.33 -12.06 -15.59
CA ALA A 217 3.63 -11.45 -14.45
C ALA A 217 3.50 -12.36 -13.21
N ILE A 218 3.54 -11.70 -12.05
CA ILE A 218 3.42 -12.32 -10.73
C ILE A 218 2.01 -12.92 -10.69
N PHE A 219 1.90 -14.20 -11.00
CA PHE A 219 0.76 -15.05 -10.70
C PHE A 219 1.33 -16.18 -9.84
N ILE A 220 0.84 -16.27 -8.60
CA ILE A 220 1.07 -17.44 -7.77
C ILE A 220 -0.10 -18.36 -8.12
N VAL A 221 0.23 -19.49 -8.70
CA VAL A 221 -0.69 -20.54 -9.12
C VAL A 221 -0.29 -21.83 -8.40
N ASP A 222 -1.21 -22.77 -8.24
CA ASP A 222 -0.88 -24.08 -7.68
C ASP A 222 -0.10 -24.95 -8.69
N ASP A 223 0.16 -26.21 -8.33
CA ASP A 223 0.84 -27.18 -9.19
C ASP A 223 -0.01 -27.63 -10.40
N ALA A 224 -1.33 -27.41 -10.38
CA ALA A 224 -2.22 -27.58 -11.51
C ALA A 224 -2.27 -26.36 -12.45
N GLY A 225 -1.62 -25.25 -12.07
CA GLY A 225 -1.66 -23.99 -12.81
C GLY A 225 -2.96 -23.22 -12.61
N GLU A 226 -3.72 -23.53 -11.57
CA GLU A 226 -4.88 -22.77 -11.13
C GLU A 226 -4.44 -21.57 -10.28
N ILE A 227 -5.07 -20.41 -10.51
CA ILE A 227 -4.79 -19.21 -9.72
C ILE A 227 -5.36 -19.42 -8.31
N PHE A 228 -4.53 -19.22 -7.28
CA PHE A 228 -5.02 -19.32 -5.90
C PHE A 228 -6.19 -18.35 -5.65
N PRO A 229 -7.25 -18.79 -4.94
CA PRO A 229 -8.30 -17.88 -4.50
C PRO A 229 -7.70 -16.77 -3.62
N GLY A 230 -7.99 -15.50 -3.95
CA GLY A 230 -7.43 -14.34 -3.27
C GLY A 230 -6.14 -13.77 -3.89
N PHE A 231 -5.77 -14.18 -5.11
CA PHE A 231 -4.66 -13.63 -5.88
C PHE A 231 -5.08 -12.40 -6.74
N PRO A 232 -4.20 -11.41 -6.99
CA PRO A 232 -2.82 -11.28 -6.51
C PRO A 232 -2.66 -11.06 -5.02
N ILE A 233 -1.60 -11.67 -4.47
CA ILE A 233 -1.16 -11.54 -3.07
C ILE A 233 -0.49 -10.19 -2.81
N THR A 234 -0.65 -9.20 -3.69
CA THR A 234 -0.11 -7.85 -3.46
C THR A 234 -1.16 -6.81 -3.80
N GLU A 235 -1.37 -5.91 -2.84
CA GLU A 235 -2.08 -4.66 -3.01
C GLU A 235 -1.21 -3.78 -3.92
N VAL A 236 -1.55 -3.67 -5.21
CA VAL A 236 -0.87 -2.70 -6.08
C VAL A 236 -1.45 -1.34 -5.77
N LEU A 237 -0.75 -0.60 -4.92
CA LEU A 237 -1.10 0.76 -4.55
C LEU A 237 -0.43 1.74 -5.51
N CYS A 238 -1.20 2.67 -6.09
CA CYS A 238 -0.67 3.76 -6.90
C CYS A 238 -1.07 5.09 -6.26
N GLY A 239 -0.07 5.89 -5.88
CA GLY A 239 -0.31 7.12 -5.10
C GLY A 239 0.89 8.04 -4.98
N LYS A 240 0.67 9.21 -4.38
CA LYS A 240 1.66 10.29 -4.22
C LYS A 240 2.46 10.19 -2.92
N THR A 241 2.06 9.35 -1.97
CA THR A 241 2.70 9.19 -0.66
C THR A 241 3.26 7.78 -0.47
N ASN A 242 4.37 7.66 0.27
CA ASN A 242 4.93 6.35 0.67
C ASN A 242 3.98 5.64 1.64
N PHE A 243 3.74 4.35 1.40
CA PHE A 243 2.78 3.54 2.14
C PHE A 243 3.30 3.18 3.55
N ILE A 244 2.47 3.37 4.57
CA ILE A 244 2.61 2.73 5.88
C ILE A 244 1.30 1.96 6.10
N PRO A 245 1.31 0.62 6.01
CA PRO A 245 0.12 -0.20 6.28
C PRO A 245 -0.32 -0.15 7.75
#